data_AF-A0A239PVD3-F1
#
_entry.id   AF-A0A239PVD3-F1
#
_cell.length_a   1.000
_cell.length_b   1.000
_cell.length_c   1.000
_cell.angle_alpha   90.00
_cell.angle_beta   90.00
_cell.angle_gamma   90.00
#
_symmetry.space_group_name_H-M   'P 1'
#
loop_
_entity.id
_entity.type
_entity.pdbx_description
1 polymer ?
#
loop_
_entity_poly.entity_id
_entity_poly.type
_entity_poly.pdbx_seq_one_letter_code
_entity_poly.pdbx_strand_id
1 'polypeptide(L)'
;MRRTVDAIGPLAVAFATWLLAAAGPTLGAEKSGRISLLLRPLVEDGVIEAIRIETVIAGALQDEPPTLAIYGEFGPLKRIGARVSALSAADARGPIALASETVEIATTPFPISERRWRLARAPQDELSYAYTVVVSRETATGPVWELRSEPKGASAMGAGFLVLPIGTDPYTVEITWDLSALPDGAQALTSFPPSGGRRPEPLDRLRRTFFMAGLLTTWPEDLEKAGAFRAASTAEGAIDQKALLAWSKRTYDAFLDFFDAPSEPPFTIFVRENPFGGSGGGAAPEALMSTMSRDTSLEEMDFLIAHEIAHVFLAGLADAGSWFNEGLAVHYQRRVPFMAGLIGPEQFIADVNDTARRYYANVRNRLPMEEAEALFWSDARGRILPYDRGAFYFASVDAKLKAATDGARGLDDVLREMLVRKRQGERMDVETYLAILERDLGEAARTDHAAMMSGAMIVPPSDAFGACFRRTAFDAPAFELGFDIASLMTPPRVIKGLDPDSPAARAGLREGDVVINPMVLDAVQGEPSKLLTLKIDRGGEIAEIAFRPEGAARRSYRWVRDAGVPDSACRR
;
A
#
# COMPACT_ATOMS: atom_id res chain seq x y z
N MET A 1 -17.75 -31.85 19.88
CA MET A 1 -16.83 -32.33 18.84
C MET A 1 -15.95 -31.14 18.44
N ARG A 2 -14.80 -30.99 19.12
CA ARG A 2 -13.91 -29.82 19.00
C ARG A 2 -13.05 -29.98 17.74
N ARG A 3 -13.18 -29.07 16.78
CA ARG A 3 -12.24 -28.94 15.66
C ARG A 3 -11.11 -28.02 16.11
N THR A 4 -9.89 -28.55 16.02
CA THR A 4 -8.62 -27.85 16.14
C THR A 4 -8.55 -26.74 15.11
N VAL A 5 -8.36 -25.51 15.59
CA VAL A 5 -8.06 -24.32 14.79
C VAL A 5 -6.55 -24.25 14.74
N ASP A 6 -5.96 -24.64 13.61
CA ASP A 6 -4.54 -24.41 13.35
C ASP A 6 -4.38 -22.96 12.90
N ALA A 7 -3.68 -22.18 13.72
CA ALA A 7 -3.39 -20.77 13.49
C ALA A 7 -2.47 -20.62 12.26
N ILE A 8 -3.03 -20.11 11.15
CA ILE A 8 -2.27 -19.59 10.01
C ILE A 8 -1.83 -18.18 10.40
N GLY A 9 -0.53 -17.91 10.24
CA GLY A 9 0.06 -16.66 10.67
C GLY A 9 -0.04 -15.64 9.55
N PRO A 10 0.00 -14.34 9.87
CA PRO A 10 -0.52 -13.33 8.97
C PRO A 10 0.61 -12.51 8.32
N LEU A 11 0.43 -12.05 7.08
CA LEU A 11 1.44 -11.24 6.41
C LEU A 11 0.84 -10.36 5.32
N ALA A 12 1.09 -9.06 5.50
CA ALA A 12 0.65 -7.95 4.66
C ALA A 12 1.24 -7.98 3.24
N VAL A 13 0.39 -7.82 2.23
CA VAL A 13 0.79 -7.41 0.89
C VAL A 13 0.66 -5.89 0.78
N ALA A 14 1.72 -5.17 1.16
CA ALA A 14 1.83 -3.76 0.82
C ALA A 14 2.10 -3.65 -0.69
N PHE A 15 1.25 -2.91 -1.41
CA PHE A 15 1.55 -2.56 -2.79
C PHE A 15 2.46 -1.35 -2.77
N ALA A 16 3.72 -1.56 -3.17
CA ALA A 16 4.65 -0.47 -3.43
C ALA A 16 3.97 0.58 -4.31
N THR A 17 3.58 1.70 -3.71
CA THR A 17 3.14 2.90 -4.41
C THR A 17 4.36 3.49 -5.10
N TRP A 18 4.69 2.93 -6.27
CA TRP A 18 5.60 3.55 -7.21
C TRP A 18 4.98 4.88 -7.65
N LEU A 19 5.78 5.95 -7.53
CA LEU A 19 5.50 7.36 -7.87
C LEU A 19 4.86 8.21 -6.77
N LEU A 20 5.58 8.39 -5.66
CA LEU A 20 5.52 9.63 -4.86
C LEU A 20 6.61 10.62 -5.35
N ALA A 21 6.58 10.97 -6.63
CA ALA A 21 7.35 12.07 -7.16
C ALA A 21 6.41 13.22 -7.53
N ALA A 22 6.24 14.17 -6.63
CA ALA A 22 5.77 15.50 -6.98
C ALA A 22 6.94 16.46 -6.75
N ALA A 23 7.67 16.78 -7.82
CA ALA A 23 8.41 18.03 -7.87
C ALA A 23 7.35 19.14 -7.82
N GLY A 24 7.29 19.88 -6.71
CA GLY A 24 6.40 21.03 -6.60
C GLY A 24 6.81 22.07 -7.64
N PRO A 25 5.96 22.46 -8.60
CA PRO A 25 6.28 23.58 -9.45
C PRO A 25 6.23 24.85 -8.58
N THR A 26 7.20 25.73 -8.79
CA THR A 26 7.11 27.12 -8.32
C THR A 26 5.90 27.77 -9.01
N LEU A 27 4.85 28.01 -8.23
CA LEU A 27 3.60 28.63 -8.68
C LEU A 27 3.86 30.06 -9.18
N GLY A 28 3.84 30.24 -10.50
CA GLY A 28 3.47 31.50 -11.13
C GLY A 28 1.97 31.73 -10.94
N ALA A 29 1.52 32.98 -11.03
CA ALA A 29 0.10 33.34 -10.90
C ALA A 29 -0.74 32.79 -12.07
N GLU A 30 -1.15 31.53 -11.98
CA GLU A 30 -2.06 30.86 -12.92
C GLU A 30 -3.52 31.01 -12.49
N LYS A 31 -4.43 31.10 -13.46
CA LYS A 31 -5.88 31.22 -13.24
C LYS A 31 -6.35 30.04 -12.36
N SER A 32 -6.83 30.33 -11.16
CA SER A 32 -7.39 29.30 -10.29
C SER A 32 -8.83 28.97 -10.71
N GLY A 33 -9.09 27.69 -10.94
CA GLY A 33 -10.42 27.18 -11.29
C GLY A 33 -11.16 26.65 -10.07
N ARG A 34 -12.45 26.36 -10.25
CA ARG A 34 -13.25 25.55 -9.33
C ARG A 34 -13.67 24.27 -10.05
N ILE A 35 -13.56 23.14 -9.36
CA ILE A 35 -14.16 21.86 -9.77
C ILE A 35 -15.10 21.39 -8.65
N SER A 36 -16.36 21.15 -8.99
CA SER A 36 -17.37 20.61 -8.07
C SER A 36 -17.79 19.22 -8.55
N LEU A 37 -17.74 18.24 -7.65
CA LEU A 37 -18.15 16.85 -7.90
C LEU A 37 -19.40 16.53 -7.07
N LEU A 38 -20.40 15.94 -7.72
CA LEU A 38 -21.55 15.32 -7.06
C LEU A 38 -21.56 13.81 -7.35
N LEU A 39 -21.41 13.01 -6.30
CA LEU A 39 -21.37 11.55 -6.37
C LEU A 39 -22.68 10.97 -5.86
N ARG A 40 -23.36 10.17 -6.68
CA ARG A 40 -24.59 9.47 -6.33
C ARG A 40 -24.43 7.96 -6.50
N PRO A 41 -24.44 7.14 -5.42
CA PRO A 41 -24.49 5.69 -5.53
C PRO A 41 -25.76 5.24 -6.26
N LEU A 42 -25.63 4.27 -7.15
CA LEU A 42 -26.74 3.58 -7.80
C LEU A 42 -26.81 2.17 -7.23
N VAL A 43 -27.97 1.83 -6.66
CA VAL A 43 -28.18 0.60 -5.90
C VAL A 43 -29.09 -0.35 -6.67
N GLU A 44 -28.69 -1.62 -6.72
CA GLU A 44 -29.50 -2.74 -7.21
C GLU A 44 -29.45 -3.84 -6.14
N ASP A 45 -30.60 -4.40 -5.76
CA ASP A 45 -30.71 -5.44 -4.73
C ASP A 45 -29.98 -5.13 -3.40
N GLY A 46 -29.94 -3.85 -3.00
CA GLY A 46 -29.29 -3.39 -1.77
C GLY A 46 -27.77 -3.26 -1.86
N VAL A 47 -27.18 -3.46 -3.03
CA VAL A 47 -25.74 -3.38 -3.30
C VAL A 47 -25.45 -2.18 -4.22
N ILE A 48 -24.36 -1.46 -3.96
CA ILE A 48 -23.92 -0.38 -4.86
C ILE A 48 -23.32 -1.02 -6.12
N GLU A 49 -24.00 -0.90 -7.26
CA GLU A 49 -23.55 -1.44 -8.56
C GLU A 49 -22.83 -0.38 -9.41
N ALA A 50 -23.08 0.90 -9.15
CA ALA A 50 -22.43 1.98 -9.88
C ALA A 50 -22.42 3.27 -9.06
N ILE A 51 -21.62 4.24 -9.51
CA ILE A 51 -21.69 5.62 -9.06
C ILE A 51 -21.99 6.50 -10.28
N ARG A 52 -22.98 7.38 -10.16
CA ARG A 52 -23.22 8.50 -11.07
C ARG A 52 -22.41 9.70 -10.58
N ILE A 53 -21.60 10.28 -11.45
CA ILE A 53 -20.79 11.46 -11.15
C ILE A 53 -21.25 12.59 -12.05
N GLU A 54 -21.52 13.74 -11.44
CA GLU A 54 -21.70 15.03 -12.11
C GLU A 54 -20.54 15.95 -11.71
N THR A 55 -19.88 16.51 -12.71
CA THR A 55 -18.73 17.40 -12.51
C THR A 55 -19.00 18.73 -13.19
N VAL A 56 -18.70 19.81 -12.47
CA VAL A 56 -18.75 21.18 -12.98
C VAL A 56 -17.38 21.83 -12.83
N ILE A 57 -16.86 22.41 -13.91
CA ILE A 57 -15.57 23.13 -13.92
C ILE A 57 -15.79 24.57 -14.36
N ALA A 58 -15.30 25.54 -13.58
CA ALA A 58 -15.36 26.98 -13.88
C ALA A 58 -14.00 27.66 -13.65
N GLY A 59 -13.75 28.81 -14.28
CA GLY A 59 -12.65 29.73 -13.96
C GLY A 59 -11.24 29.37 -14.47
N ALA A 60 -10.97 28.11 -14.83
CA ALA A 60 -9.69 27.64 -15.42
C ALA A 60 -9.86 26.86 -16.74
N LEU A 61 -10.88 27.20 -17.52
CA LEU A 61 -11.06 26.61 -18.84
C LEU A 61 -10.09 27.27 -19.82
N GLN A 62 -9.33 26.43 -20.53
CA GLN A 62 -8.37 26.86 -21.56
C GLN A 62 -9.10 27.25 -22.84
N ASP A 63 -8.45 28.05 -23.69
CA ASP A 63 -8.96 28.42 -25.01
C ASP A 63 -9.04 27.21 -25.95
N GLU A 64 -8.21 26.20 -25.70
CA GLU A 64 -8.25 24.90 -26.38
C GLU A 64 -9.25 23.94 -25.69
N PRO A 65 -9.95 23.08 -26.46
CA PRO A 65 -10.84 22.08 -25.90
C PRO A 65 -10.08 21.15 -24.95
N PRO A 66 -10.47 21.04 -23.66
CA PRO A 66 -9.79 20.15 -22.73
C PRO A 66 -9.98 18.68 -23.16
N THR A 67 -9.01 17.85 -22.81
CA THR A 67 -9.15 16.39 -22.92
C THR A 67 -9.46 15.81 -21.55
N LEU A 68 -10.57 15.10 -21.44
CA LEU A 68 -10.94 14.35 -20.23
C LEU A 68 -10.29 12.97 -20.25
N ALA A 69 -9.83 12.47 -19.10
CA ALA A 69 -9.15 11.18 -19.03
C ALA A 69 -9.32 10.45 -17.70
N ILE A 70 -9.31 9.12 -17.82
CA ILE A 70 -9.21 8.13 -16.74
C ILE A 70 -8.23 7.03 -17.17
N TYR A 71 -7.65 6.30 -16.22
CA TYR A 71 -6.93 5.07 -16.58
C TYR A 71 -7.85 4.11 -17.35
N GLY A 72 -7.35 3.56 -18.45
CA GLY A 72 -7.93 2.42 -19.15
C GLY A 72 -7.60 1.13 -18.41
N GLU A 73 -6.31 0.92 -18.14
CA GLU A 73 -5.76 -0.19 -17.35
C GLU A 73 -4.56 0.29 -16.52
N PHE A 74 -4.31 -0.38 -15.40
CA PHE A 74 -3.11 -0.17 -14.59
C PHE A 74 -2.64 -1.50 -14.00
N GLY A 75 -1.62 -2.09 -14.62
CA GLY A 75 -1.06 -3.38 -14.19
C GLY A 75 -2.15 -4.48 -14.16
N PRO A 76 -2.45 -5.07 -12.97
CA PRO A 76 -3.48 -6.09 -12.83
C PRO A 76 -4.92 -5.52 -12.88
N LEU A 77 -5.10 -4.21 -12.71
CA LEU A 77 -6.43 -3.58 -12.77
C LEU A 77 -6.83 -3.35 -14.23
N LYS A 78 -7.75 -4.17 -14.72
CA LYS A 78 -8.22 -4.14 -16.11
C LYS A 78 -9.53 -3.37 -16.26
N ARG A 79 -9.80 -2.92 -17.49
CA ARG A 79 -11.09 -2.34 -17.92
C ARG A 79 -11.58 -1.16 -17.07
N ILE A 80 -10.70 -0.39 -16.44
CA ILE A 80 -11.06 0.77 -15.62
C ILE A 80 -11.89 1.76 -16.45
N GLY A 81 -11.30 2.27 -17.54
CA GLY A 81 -11.98 3.25 -18.40
C GLY A 81 -13.17 2.67 -19.15
N ALA A 82 -13.22 1.36 -19.40
CA ALA A 82 -14.32 0.71 -20.09
C ALA A 82 -15.63 0.68 -19.25
N ARG A 83 -15.53 0.83 -17.92
CA ARG A 83 -16.68 0.90 -17.01
C ARG A 83 -17.38 2.26 -17.01
N VAL A 84 -16.77 3.27 -17.64
CA VAL A 84 -17.40 4.58 -17.85
C VAL A 84 -18.44 4.48 -18.97
N SER A 85 -19.68 4.82 -18.63
CA SER A 85 -20.84 4.82 -19.52
C SER A 85 -21.61 6.14 -19.42
N ALA A 86 -22.43 6.42 -20.43
CA ALA A 86 -23.29 7.61 -20.48
C ALA A 86 -22.55 8.93 -20.18
N LEU A 87 -21.29 9.06 -20.65
CA LEU A 87 -20.53 10.30 -20.53
C LEU A 87 -21.11 11.34 -21.51
N SER A 88 -21.58 12.44 -20.96
CA SER A 88 -22.07 13.60 -21.70
C SER A 88 -21.38 14.86 -21.19
N ALA A 89 -21.12 15.83 -22.07
CA ALA A 89 -20.58 17.13 -21.74
C ALA A 89 -21.45 18.25 -22.33
N ALA A 90 -21.53 19.38 -21.64
CA ALA A 90 -22.26 20.57 -22.05
C ALA A 90 -21.65 21.83 -21.43
N ASP A 91 -21.94 22.97 -22.05
CA ASP A 91 -21.72 24.31 -21.50
C ASP A 91 -23.00 25.16 -21.68
N ALA A 92 -22.90 26.48 -21.46
CA ALA A 92 -24.02 27.40 -21.66
C ALA A 92 -24.56 27.43 -23.10
N ARG A 93 -23.79 26.98 -24.10
CA ARG A 93 -24.22 26.86 -25.51
C ARG A 93 -24.90 25.52 -25.82
N GLY A 94 -25.04 24.65 -24.82
CA GLY A 94 -25.65 23.34 -24.95
C GLY A 94 -24.63 22.20 -25.05
N PRO A 95 -25.05 21.03 -25.57
CA PRO A 95 -24.21 19.85 -25.62
C PRO A 95 -22.89 20.05 -26.38
N ILE A 96 -21.84 19.36 -25.92
CA ILE A 96 -20.52 19.29 -26.55
C ILE A 96 -20.29 17.84 -26.97
N ALA A 97 -20.06 17.61 -28.26
CA ALA A 97 -19.71 16.28 -28.76
C ALA A 97 -18.34 15.84 -28.23
N LEU A 98 -18.20 14.54 -27.96
CA LEU A 98 -16.99 13.92 -27.42
C LEU A 98 -16.47 12.86 -28.40
N ALA A 99 -15.19 12.92 -28.72
CA ALA A 99 -14.49 11.85 -29.44
C ALA A 99 -13.62 11.07 -28.45
N SER A 100 -13.79 9.74 -28.37
CA SER A 100 -13.03 8.90 -27.43
C SER A 100 -11.89 8.15 -28.11
N GLU A 101 -10.77 8.04 -27.41
CA GLU A 101 -9.63 7.21 -27.79
C GLU A 101 -9.06 6.46 -26.57
N THR A 102 -8.38 5.34 -26.80
CA THR A 102 -7.56 4.67 -25.79
C THR A 102 -6.10 4.86 -26.17
N VAL A 103 -5.28 5.31 -25.23
CA VAL A 103 -3.86 5.61 -25.42
C VAL A 103 -3.04 4.72 -24.50
N GLU A 104 -2.16 3.91 -25.08
CA GLU A 104 -1.18 3.13 -24.32
C GLU A 104 -0.03 4.03 -23.84
N ILE A 105 0.42 3.84 -22.60
CA ILE A 105 1.55 4.58 -22.03
C ILE A 105 2.82 3.73 -22.17
N ALA A 106 3.64 4.05 -23.17
CA ALA A 106 4.73 3.19 -23.67
C ALA A 106 5.98 3.05 -22.78
N THR A 107 5.96 3.54 -21.53
CA THR A 107 7.18 3.68 -20.70
C THR A 107 7.12 2.92 -19.37
N THR A 108 6.23 1.94 -19.22
CA THR A 108 6.05 1.23 -17.96
C THR A 108 6.34 -0.27 -18.08
N PRO A 109 6.91 -0.91 -17.03
CA PRO A 109 7.22 -2.34 -17.04
C PRO A 109 5.95 -3.23 -16.97
N PHE A 110 4.78 -2.62 -16.86
CA PHE A 110 3.47 -3.25 -16.85
C PHE A 110 2.50 -2.47 -17.74
N PRO A 111 1.42 -3.10 -18.26
CA PRO A 111 0.46 -2.42 -19.12
C PRO A 111 -0.23 -1.27 -18.39
N ILE A 112 -0.11 -0.06 -18.93
CA ILE A 112 -0.87 1.10 -18.50
C ILE A 112 -1.45 1.76 -19.74
N SER A 113 -2.75 2.04 -19.70
CA SER A 113 -3.42 2.81 -20.73
C SER A 113 -4.32 3.87 -20.12
N GLU A 114 -4.73 4.84 -20.92
CA GLU A 114 -5.73 5.85 -20.58
C GLU A 114 -6.87 5.80 -21.58
N ARG A 115 -8.10 5.94 -21.07
CA ARG A 115 -9.25 6.27 -21.91
C ARG A 115 -9.43 7.78 -21.88
N ARG A 116 -9.40 8.40 -23.05
CA ARG A 116 -9.47 9.86 -23.24
C ARG A 116 -10.72 10.24 -24.02
N TRP A 117 -11.27 11.41 -23.71
CA TRP A 117 -12.36 12.03 -24.45
C TRP A 117 -12.00 13.47 -24.78
N ARG A 118 -11.88 13.74 -26.08
CA ARG A 118 -11.59 15.07 -26.60
C ARG A 118 -12.91 15.80 -26.89
N LEU A 119 -13.05 17.01 -26.36
CA LEU A 119 -14.19 17.87 -26.62
C LEU A 119 -14.11 18.42 -28.05
N ALA A 120 -15.22 18.43 -28.78
CA ALA A 120 -15.28 18.95 -30.15
C ALA A 120 -15.10 20.48 -30.24
N ARG A 121 -15.26 21.19 -29.12
CA ARG A 121 -15.09 22.64 -29.00
C ARG A 121 -14.73 23.01 -27.56
N ALA A 122 -14.07 24.15 -27.38
CA ALA A 122 -13.80 24.69 -26.06
C ALA A 122 -15.11 25.09 -25.35
N PRO A 123 -15.28 24.76 -24.06
CA PRO A 123 -16.43 25.18 -23.26
C PRO A 123 -16.42 26.69 -23.00
N GLN A 124 -17.60 27.30 -23.00
CA GLN A 124 -17.79 28.71 -22.66
C GLN A 124 -18.17 28.85 -21.18
N ASP A 125 -17.38 29.61 -20.43
CA ASP A 125 -17.52 29.96 -19.00
C ASP A 125 -17.44 28.78 -18.02
N GLU A 126 -18.16 27.69 -18.32
CA GLU A 126 -18.29 26.50 -17.50
C GLU A 126 -18.32 25.24 -18.38
N LEU A 127 -17.71 24.16 -17.89
CA LEU A 127 -17.84 22.81 -18.42
C LEU A 127 -18.59 21.95 -17.41
N SER A 128 -19.77 21.48 -17.80
CA SER A 128 -20.54 20.47 -17.07
C SER A 128 -20.43 19.13 -17.79
N TYR A 129 -20.07 18.07 -17.09
CA TYR A 129 -20.10 16.71 -17.63
C TYR A 129 -20.54 15.71 -16.59
N ALA A 130 -21.13 14.62 -17.06
CA ALA A 130 -21.68 13.61 -16.16
C ALA A 130 -21.61 12.23 -16.80
N TYR A 131 -21.33 11.22 -15.98
CA TYR A 131 -21.09 9.84 -16.41
C TYR A 131 -21.42 8.85 -15.29
N THR A 132 -21.60 7.59 -15.64
CA THR A 132 -21.81 6.50 -14.69
C THR A 132 -20.62 5.54 -14.76
N VAL A 133 -20.07 5.17 -13.60
CA VAL A 133 -19.02 4.14 -13.50
C VAL A 133 -19.56 2.94 -12.74
N VAL A 134 -19.61 1.81 -13.43
CA VAL A 134 -20.02 0.53 -12.84
C VAL A 134 -18.88 -0.01 -11.96
N VAL A 135 -19.21 -0.63 -10.82
CA VAL A 135 -18.23 -1.30 -9.96
C VAL A 135 -17.50 -2.41 -10.72
N SER A 136 -16.26 -2.70 -10.31
CA SER A 136 -15.49 -3.79 -10.91
C SER A 136 -16.11 -5.15 -10.59
N ARG A 137 -16.24 -6.00 -11.61
CA ARG A 137 -16.56 -7.44 -11.47
C ARG A 137 -15.36 -8.34 -11.74
N GLU A 138 -14.23 -7.74 -12.12
CA GLU A 138 -12.99 -8.41 -12.49
C GLU A 138 -11.88 -8.04 -11.50
N THR A 139 -12.24 -7.83 -10.25
CA THR A 139 -11.26 -7.48 -9.22
C THR A 139 -10.14 -8.53 -9.19
N ALA A 140 -8.91 -8.03 -9.18
CA ALA A 140 -7.71 -8.83 -9.07
C ALA A 140 -6.88 -8.36 -7.87
N THR A 141 -6.00 -9.23 -7.38
CA THR A 141 -4.96 -8.84 -6.43
C THR A 141 -4.11 -7.74 -7.06
N GLY A 142 -4.04 -6.57 -6.42
CA GLY A 142 -3.51 -5.37 -7.03
C GLY A 142 -3.65 -4.14 -6.13
N PRO A 143 -3.20 -2.96 -6.59
CA PRO A 143 -3.37 -1.72 -5.85
C PRO A 143 -4.85 -1.45 -5.54
N VAL A 144 -5.13 -0.86 -4.38
CA VAL A 144 -6.47 -0.61 -3.83
C VAL A 144 -7.17 0.60 -4.47
N TRP A 145 -7.19 0.66 -5.81
CA TRP A 145 -7.66 1.82 -6.56
C TRP A 145 -9.02 1.64 -7.21
N GLU A 146 -9.33 0.41 -7.60
CA GLU A 146 -10.57 0.08 -8.27
C GLU A 146 -11.81 0.43 -7.44
N LEU A 147 -12.81 1.00 -8.12
CA LEU A 147 -14.16 1.13 -7.59
C LEU A 147 -14.79 -0.25 -7.47
N ARG A 148 -15.07 -0.64 -6.23
CA ARG A 148 -15.60 -1.96 -5.89
C ARG A 148 -16.73 -1.81 -4.88
N SER A 149 -17.68 -2.74 -4.96
CA SER A 149 -18.74 -2.91 -3.96
C SER A 149 -18.25 -3.80 -2.81
N GLU A 150 -18.70 -3.50 -1.61
CA GLU A 150 -18.44 -4.21 -0.36
C GLU A 150 -19.77 -4.49 0.36
N PRO A 151 -19.83 -5.47 1.30
CA PRO A 151 -21.08 -5.80 2.00
C PRO A 151 -21.80 -4.61 2.62
N LYS A 152 -21.04 -3.60 3.08
CA LYS A 152 -21.55 -2.40 3.74
C LYS A 152 -21.47 -1.14 2.89
N GLY A 153 -21.03 -1.19 1.63
CA GLY A 153 -20.82 0.04 0.87
C GLY A 153 -20.01 -0.13 -0.41
N ALA A 154 -19.30 0.92 -0.80
CA ALA A 154 -18.37 0.90 -1.91
C ALA A 154 -17.19 1.82 -1.61
N SER A 155 -16.05 1.52 -2.23
CA SER A 155 -14.83 2.30 -2.07
C SER A 155 -13.97 2.30 -3.32
N ALA A 156 -13.17 3.35 -3.50
CA ALA A 156 -12.28 3.54 -4.64
C ALA A 156 -11.17 4.55 -4.34
N MET A 157 -10.11 4.54 -5.15
CA MET A 157 -9.28 5.72 -5.37
C MET A 157 -9.80 6.50 -6.59
N GLY A 158 -9.68 7.82 -6.59
CA GLY A 158 -10.12 8.69 -7.69
C GLY A 158 -9.60 8.24 -9.05
N ALA A 159 -8.34 7.78 -9.13
CA ALA A 159 -7.73 7.20 -10.31
C ALA A 159 -8.54 6.06 -10.95
N GLY A 160 -9.29 5.30 -10.15
CA GLY A 160 -10.06 4.14 -10.57
C GLY A 160 -11.51 4.42 -11.00
N PHE A 161 -12.01 5.66 -10.89
CA PHE A 161 -13.38 6.00 -11.31
C PHE A 161 -13.64 7.46 -11.69
N LEU A 162 -12.74 8.41 -11.43
CA LEU A 162 -12.92 9.80 -11.81
C LEU A 162 -12.38 10.06 -13.23
N VAL A 163 -13.26 10.57 -14.09
CA VAL A 163 -12.88 11.23 -15.34
C VAL A 163 -12.53 12.67 -15.01
N LEU A 164 -11.29 13.08 -15.26
CA LEU A 164 -10.77 14.42 -14.97
C LEU A 164 -10.03 14.99 -16.18
N PRO A 165 -10.00 16.32 -16.39
CA PRO A 165 -9.21 16.91 -17.47
C PRO A 165 -7.71 16.61 -17.28
N ILE A 166 -7.00 16.46 -18.40
CA ILE A 166 -5.55 16.41 -18.44
C ILE A 166 -5.02 17.85 -18.32
N GLY A 167 -4.17 18.09 -17.33
CA GLY A 167 -3.56 19.39 -17.11
C GLY A 167 -2.92 19.48 -15.73
N THR A 168 -2.14 20.53 -15.52
CA THR A 168 -1.46 20.83 -14.24
C THR A 168 -2.12 21.98 -13.48
N ASP A 169 -3.13 22.62 -14.08
CA ASP A 169 -3.82 23.76 -13.48
C ASP A 169 -4.38 23.41 -12.09
N PRO A 170 -4.25 24.30 -11.11
CA PRO A 170 -4.75 24.06 -9.77
C PRO A 170 -6.23 24.47 -9.64
N TYR A 171 -7.01 23.66 -8.92
CA TYR A 171 -8.45 23.85 -8.72
C TYR A 171 -8.82 23.89 -7.25
N THR A 172 -9.76 24.77 -6.90
CA THR A 172 -10.53 24.62 -5.67
C THR A 172 -11.51 23.47 -5.88
N VAL A 173 -11.40 22.42 -5.08
CA VAL A 173 -12.20 21.20 -5.19
C VAL A 173 -13.35 21.21 -4.18
N GLU A 174 -14.56 20.93 -4.65
CA GLU A 174 -15.74 20.68 -3.84
C GLU A 174 -16.27 19.28 -4.15
N ILE A 175 -16.58 18.50 -3.11
CA ILE A 175 -17.05 17.11 -3.25
C ILE A 175 -18.30 16.96 -2.39
N THR A 176 -19.40 16.60 -3.05
CA THR A 176 -20.70 16.36 -2.41
C THR A 176 -21.16 14.93 -2.69
N TRP A 177 -21.76 14.30 -1.69
CA TRP A 177 -22.39 12.99 -1.80
C TRP A 177 -23.91 13.13 -1.69
N ASP A 178 -24.63 12.48 -2.60
CA ASP A 178 -26.06 12.24 -2.50
C ASP A 178 -26.26 10.77 -2.13
N LEU A 179 -26.54 10.53 -0.85
CA LEU A 179 -26.71 9.18 -0.30
C LEU A 179 -28.18 8.74 -0.25
N SER A 180 -29.09 9.46 -0.91
CA SER A 180 -30.54 9.20 -0.83
C SER A 180 -30.96 7.81 -1.33
N ALA A 181 -30.12 7.15 -2.13
CA ALA A 181 -30.34 5.78 -2.59
C ALA A 181 -29.87 4.69 -1.59
N LEU A 182 -29.13 5.07 -0.54
CA LEU A 182 -28.63 4.15 0.48
C LEU A 182 -29.57 4.07 1.68
N PRO A 183 -29.47 3.01 2.52
CA PRO A 183 -30.26 2.90 3.74
C PRO A 183 -30.02 4.05 4.73
N ASP A 184 -31.00 4.31 5.60
CA ASP A 184 -30.85 5.27 6.70
C ASP A 184 -29.59 4.98 7.54
N GLY A 185 -28.86 6.04 7.89
CA GLY A 185 -27.59 5.94 8.60
C GLY A 185 -26.37 5.71 7.71
N ALA A 186 -26.55 5.64 6.38
CA ALA A 186 -25.44 5.65 5.44
C ALA A 186 -24.65 6.97 5.54
N GLN A 187 -23.33 6.84 5.45
CA GLN A 187 -22.37 7.93 5.51
C GLN A 187 -21.40 7.83 4.34
N ALA A 188 -20.71 8.93 4.06
CA ALA A 188 -19.61 8.96 3.11
C ALA A 188 -18.41 9.67 3.71
N LEU A 189 -17.22 9.20 3.34
CA LEU A 189 -15.96 9.78 3.74
C LEU A 189 -15.02 9.82 2.53
N THR A 190 -14.41 10.98 2.34
CA THR A 190 -13.44 11.25 1.28
C THR A 190 -12.15 11.74 1.94
N SER A 191 -10.98 11.22 1.54
CA SER A 191 -9.70 11.71 2.09
C SER A 191 -9.31 13.09 1.61
N PHE A 192 -9.94 13.58 0.54
CA PHE A 192 -9.82 14.97 0.17
C PHE A 192 -10.41 15.80 1.31
N PRO A 193 -9.64 16.72 1.89
CA PRO A 193 -10.11 17.40 3.09
C PRO A 193 -11.30 18.33 2.77
N PRO A 194 -12.23 18.51 3.72
CA PRO A 194 -13.49 19.21 3.47
C PRO A 194 -13.28 20.64 2.99
N SER A 195 -14.19 21.12 2.14
CA SER A 195 -14.15 22.45 1.53
C SER A 195 -14.37 23.54 2.58
N GLY A 196 -13.30 24.28 2.89
CA GLY A 196 -13.31 25.39 3.85
C GLY A 196 -12.01 26.18 3.82
N GLY A 197 -11.87 27.08 2.83
CA GLY A 197 -10.73 28.00 2.73
C GLY A 197 -9.41 27.40 2.23
N ARG A 198 -9.44 26.24 1.56
CA ARG A 198 -8.24 25.61 1.00
C ARG A 198 -7.78 26.25 -0.29
N ARG A 199 -6.46 26.24 -0.49
CA ARG A 199 -5.79 26.72 -1.71
C ARG A 199 -6.12 25.79 -2.88
N PRO A 200 -6.15 26.31 -4.11
CA PRO A 200 -6.23 25.49 -5.32
C PRO A 200 -5.16 24.38 -5.30
N GLU A 201 -5.54 23.14 -5.62
CA GLU A 201 -4.63 21.98 -5.70
C GLU A 201 -4.63 21.37 -7.11
N PRO A 202 -3.52 20.78 -7.57
CA PRO A 202 -3.48 20.06 -8.84
C PRO A 202 -4.47 18.90 -8.85
N LEU A 203 -5.12 18.62 -9.98
CA LEU A 203 -6.11 17.52 -10.10
C LEU A 203 -5.51 16.13 -9.85
N ASP A 204 -4.20 15.99 -9.96
CA ASP A 204 -3.47 14.80 -9.55
C ASP A 204 -3.66 14.47 -8.06
N ARG A 205 -3.88 15.47 -7.19
CA ARG A 205 -4.30 15.26 -5.80
C ARG A 205 -5.63 14.49 -5.71
N LEU A 206 -6.58 14.87 -6.55
CA LEU A 206 -7.92 14.28 -6.61
C LEU A 206 -7.90 12.88 -7.23
N ARG A 207 -7.01 12.62 -8.19
CA ARG A 207 -6.72 11.26 -8.68
C ARG A 207 -6.23 10.36 -7.54
N ARG A 208 -5.43 10.88 -6.61
CA ARG A 208 -4.92 10.15 -5.43
C ARG A 208 -5.79 10.32 -4.17
N THR A 209 -7.08 10.56 -4.33
CA THR A 209 -8.03 10.62 -3.20
C THR A 209 -8.75 9.30 -3.04
N PHE A 210 -8.94 8.84 -1.81
CA PHE A 210 -9.80 7.72 -1.48
C PHE A 210 -11.22 8.18 -1.17
N PHE A 211 -12.17 7.39 -1.60
CA PHE A 211 -13.61 7.59 -1.47
C PHE A 211 -14.23 6.33 -0.87
N MET A 212 -15.16 6.50 0.07
CA MET A 212 -15.92 5.40 0.67
C MET A 212 -17.33 5.89 1.03
N ALA A 213 -18.36 5.11 0.70
CA ALA A 213 -19.75 5.41 1.06
C ALA A 213 -20.52 4.13 1.39
N GLY A 214 -21.42 4.19 2.37
CA GLY A 214 -22.17 3.04 2.84
C GLY A 214 -22.56 3.11 4.31
N LEU A 215 -22.88 1.97 4.92
CA LEU A 215 -23.08 1.81 6.35
C LEU A 215 -21.71 1.67 7.05
N LEU A 216 -21.03 2.79 7.20
CA LEU A 216 -19.65 2.85 7.67
C LEU A 216 -19.56 2.65 9.19
N THR A 217 -18.58 1.85 9.63
CA THR A 217 -18.03 2.00 10.98
C THR A 217 -17.02 3.13 10.95
N THR A 218 -17.15 4.13 11.81
CA THR A 218 -16.34 5.37 11.75
C THR A 218 -15.56 5.61 13.04
N TRP A 219 -14.45 6.34 12.92
CA TRP A 219 -13.74 6.94 14.03
C TRP A 219 -13.39 8.40 13.73
N PRO A 220 -13.76 9.37 14.59
CA PRO A 220 -14.73 9.19 15.67
C PRO A 220 -16.09 8.75 15.13
N GLU A 221 -16.96 8.23 16.01
CA GLU A 221 -18.29 7.74 15.59
C GLU A 221 -19.11 8.82 14.87
N ASP A 222 -18.97 10.07 15.34
CA ASP A 222 -19.58 11.25 14.73
C ASP A 222 -18.55 12.00 13.89
N LEU A 223 -18.61 11.81 12.57
CA LEU A 223 -17.69 12.47 11.63
C LEU A 223 -17.87 13.99 11.58
N GLU A 224 -19.01 14.54 12.00
CA GLU A 224 -19.20 16.00 12.11
C GLU A 224 -18.37 16.60 13.24
N LYS A 225 -18.08 15.79 14.28
CA LYS A 225 -17.21 16.16 15.40
C LYS A 225 -15.75 15.76 15.16
N ALA A 226 -15.40 15.22 13.99
CA ALA A 226 -14.04 14.79 13.73
C ALA A 226 -13.09 15.98 13.63
N GLY A 227 -11.91 15.82 14.25
CA GLY A 227 -10.77 16.71 14.06
C GLY A 227 -10.05 16.42 12.74
N ALA A 228 -8.73 16.61 12.73
CA ALA A 228 -7.91 16.34 11.56
C ALA A 228 -7.88 14.85 11.19
N PHE A 229 -7.88 13.95 12.17
CA PHE A 229 -7.95 12.52 11.93
C PHE A 229 -9.38 11.99 11.77
N ARG A 230 -9.59 11.17 10.73
CA ARG A 230 -10.83 10.44 10.46
C ARG A 230 -10.52 9.02 10.03
N ALA A 231 -11.39 8.08 10.32
CA ALA A 231 -11.30 6.75 9.77
C ALA A 231 -12.67 6.13 9.50
N ALA A 232 -12.73 5.24 8.52
CA ALA A 232 -13.93 4.49 8.18
C ALA A 232 -13.61 3.05 7.75
N SER A 233 -14.54 2.14 8.03
CA SER A 233 -14.47 0.76 7.58
C SER A 233 -15.80 0.29 6.98
N THR A 234 -15.73 -0.37 5.83
CA THR A 234 -16.80 -1.22 5.28
C THR A 234 -16.53 -2.71 5.52
N ALA A 235 -15.39 -3.07 6.10
CA ALA A 235 -14.99 -4.46 6.26
C ALA A 235 -15.89 -5.21 7.23
N GLU A 236 -16.06 -6.50 6.94
CA GLU A 236 -16.66 -7.49 7.82
C GLU A 236 -15.62 -8.56 8.15
N GLY A 237 -15.71 -9.15 9.34
CA GLY A 237 -14.77 -10.17 9.78
C GLY A 237 -14.82 -10.40 11.28
N ALA A 238 -13.88 -11.19 11.77
CA ALA A 238 -13.75 -11.47 13.21
C ALA A 238 -13.22 -10.28 14.03
N ILE A 239 -12.59 -9.30 13.37
CA ILE A 239 -12.01 -8.11 14.01
C ILE A 239 -13.12 -7.10 14.32
N ASP A 240 -13.19 -6.65 15.58
CA ASP A 240 -13.96 -5.48 15.97
C ASP A 240 -13.43 -4.23 15.26
N GLN A 241 -14.17 -3.78 14.25
CA GLN A 241 -13.78 -2.65 13.41
C GLN A 241 -13.66 -1.35 14.22
N LYS A 242 -14.49 -1.14 15.24
CA LYS A 242 -14.40 0.07 16.07
C LYS A 242 -13.12 0.07 16.90
N ALA A 243 -12.77 -1.08 17.47
CA ALA A 243 -11.50 -1.24 18.20
C ALA A 243 -10.29 -1.05 17.28
N LEU A 244 -10.35 -1.58 16.05
CA LEU A 244 -9.31 -1.41 15.04
C LEU A 244 -9.12 0.06 14.68
N LEU A 245 -10.19 0.80 14.33
CA LEU A 245 -10.08 2.21 13.96
C LEU A 245 -9.57 3.08 15.14
N ALA A 246 -9.97 2.75 16.37
CA ALA A 246 -9.45 3.39 17.58
C ALA A 246 -7.95 3.10 17.79
N TRP A 247 -7.52 1.88 17.50
CA TRP A 247 -6.09 1.52 17.51
C TRP A 247 -5.32 2.30 16.45
N SER A 248 -5.87 2.41 15.23
CA SER A 248 -5.24 3.17 14.14
C SER A 248 -5.00 4.64 14.51
N LYS A 249 -5.94 5.28 15.23
CA LYS A 249 -5.75 6.64 15.76
C LYS A 249 -4.56 6.69 16.73
N ARG A 250 -4.50 5.80 17.72
CA ARG A 250 -3.39 5.79 18.69
C ARG A 250 -2.04 5.56 18.01
N THR A 251 -2.01 4.70 17.00
CA THR A 251 -0.80 4.45 16.20
C THR A 251 -0.40 5.69 15.41
N TYR A 252 -1.35 6.35 14.75
CA TYR A 252 -1.08 7.61 14.06
C TYR A 252 -0.55 8.70 15.01
N ASP A 253 -1.13 8.83 16.20
CA ASP A 253 -0.66 9.75 17.25
C ASP A 253 0.77 9.43 17.70
N ALA A 254 1.07 8.14 17.86
CA ALA A 254 2.43 7.71 18.15
C ALA A 254 3.42 8.13 17.05
N PHE A 255 3.04 8.10 15.76
CA PHE A 255 3.89 8.58 14.67
C PHE A 255 4.06 10.11 14.68
N LEU A 256 3.00 10.87 15.00
CA LEU A 256 3.09 12.33 15.18
C LEU A 256 4.13 12.69 16.25
N ASP A 257 4.00 12.09 17.43
CA ASP A 257 4.91 12.30 18.55
C ASP A 257 6.32 11.82 18.21
N PHE A 258 6.43 10.63 17.59
CA PHE A 258 7.70 10.01 17.24
C PHE A 258 8.48 10.76 16.17
N PHE A 259 7.86 11.56 15.31
CA PHE A 259 8.58 12.36 14.31
C PHE A 259 8.55 13.87 14.56
N ASP A 260 7.99 14.31 15.69
CA ASP A 260 7.81 15.73 16.04
C ASP A 260 7.19 16.50 14.87
N ALA A 261 6.08 15.95 14.36
CA ALA A 261 5.37 16.53 13.23
C ALA A 261 4.70 17.85 13.69
N PRO A 262 4.97 18.99 13.01
CA PRO A 262 4.61 20.33 13.53
C PRO A 262 3.10 20.66 13.57
N SER A 263 2.21 19.70 13.27
CA SER A 263 0.76 19.76 13.46
C SER A 263 0.16 18.37 13.18
N GLU A 264 -1.10 18.13 13.54
CA GLU A 264 -1.91 17.01 13.04
C GLU A 264 -2.43 17.38 11.63
N PRO A 265 -1.76 17.04 10.51
CA PRO A 265 -2.35 17.25 9.19
C PRO A 265 -3.65 16.45 9.11
N PRO A 266 -4.65 16.90 8.32
CA PRO A 266 -5.80 16.06 8.04
C PRO A 266 -5.32 14.67 7.59
N PHE A 267 -5.84 13.63 8.21
CA PHE A 267 -5.42 12.26 7.92
C PHE A 267 -6.63 11.34 7.90
N THR A 268 -6.73 10.51 6.87
CA THR A 268 -7.89 9.63 6.70
C THR A 268 -7.48 8.17 6.49
N ILE A 269 -7.97 7.28 7.34
CA ILE A 269 -7.76 5.84 7.23
C ILE A 269 -9.03 5.16 6.71
N PHE A 270 -8.89 4.32 5.69
CA PHE A 270 -9.98 3.46 5.21
C PHE A 270 -9.64 1.99 5.40
N VAL A 271 -10.64 1.19 5.72
CA VAL A 271 -10.51 -0.27 5.80
C VAL A 271 -11.65 -0.92 5.00
N ARG A 272 -11.31 -1.88 4.13
CA ARG A 272 -12.31 -2.63 3.35
C ARG A 272 -11.99 -4.13 3.30
N GLU A 273 -12.96 -4.95 2.91
CA GLU A 273 -12.74 -6.41 2.80
C GLU A 273 -11.80 -6.77 1.62
N ASN A 274 -11.03 -7.85 1.74
CA ASN A 274 -10.24 -8.45 0.68
C ASN A 274 -10.82 -9.83 0.34
N PRO A 275 -11.51 -9.99 -0.80
CA PRO A 275 -12.13 -11.26 -1.16
C PRO A 275 -11.13 -12.31 -1.64
N PHE A 276 -9.85 -11.97 -1.85
CA PHE A 276 -8.81 -12.90 -2.33
C PHE A 276 -7.97 -13.53 -1.22
N GLY A 277 -8.26 -13.20 0.05
CA GLY A 277 -7.48 -13.64 1.21
C GLY A 277 -6.31 -12.70 1.54
N GLY A 278 -5.88 -12.74 2.80
CA GLY A 278 -4.79 -11.92 3.33
C GLY A 278 -5.13 -10.44 3.49
N SER A 279 -4.16 -9.69 4.01
CA SER A 279 -4.26 -8.24 4.15
C SER A 279 -3.35 -7.50 3.16
N GLY A 280 -3.60 -6.21 2.97
CA GLY A 280 -2.76 -5.36 2.14
C GLY A 280 -3.22 -3.92 2.14
N GLY A 281 -2.39 -2.99 1.67
CA GLY A 281 -2.71 -1.58 1.75
C GLY A 281 -2.03 -0.74 0.70
N GLY A 282 -2.39 0.54 0.72
CA GLY A 282 -1.67 1.58 -0.01
C GLY A 282 -1.91 2.95 0.59
N ALA A 283 -0.83 3.70 0.75
CA ALA A 283 -0.84 5.09 1.14
C ALA A 283 -1.23 6.03 -0.03
N ALA A 284 -1.78 7.17 0.32
CA ALA A 284 -2.06 8.30 -0.55
C ALA A 284 -1.71 9.58 0.21
N PRO A 285 -1.66 10.76 -0.44
CA PRO A 285 -1.47 12.00 0.28
C PRO A 285 -2.53 12.15 1.36
N GLU A 286 -2.08 12.30 2.62
CA GLU A 286 -2.94 12.50 3.80
C GLU A 286 -3.92 11.33 4.07
N ALA A 287 -3.68 10.14 3.52
CA ALA A 287 -4.57 9.01 3.73
C ALA A 287 -3.91 7.64 3.47
N LEU A 288 -4.60 6.59 3.88
CA LEU A 288 -4.31 5.23 3.46
C LEU A 288 -5.60 4.43 3.33
N MET A 289 -5.55 3.37 2.55
CA MET A 289 -6.59 2.34 2.51
C MET A 289 -5.95 0.98 2.77
N SER A 290 -6.45 0.28 3.78
CA SER A 290 -6.07 -1.09 4.10
C SER A 290 -7.20 -2.06 3.75
N THR A 291 -6.83 -3.29 3.47
CA THR A 291 -7.73 -4.38 3.11
C THR A 291 -7.46 -5.57 4.00
N MET A 292 -8.51 -6.30 4.36
CA MET A 292 -8.41 -7.49 5.20
C MET A 292 -9.36 -8.57 4.71
N SER A 293 -8.94 -9.83 4.73
CA SER A 293 -9.87 -10.94 4.59
C SER A 293 -10.54 -11.24 5.93
N ARG A 294 -11.61 -12.05 5.92
CA ARG A 294 -12.40 -12.34 7.14
C ARG A 294 -11.62 -13.09 8.22
N ASP A 295 -10.58 -13.81 7.80
CA ASP A 295 -9.66 -14.61 8.62
C ASP A 295 -8.37 -13.86 9.01
N THR A 296 -8.18 -12.63 8.52
CA THR A 296 -7.08 -11.75 8.94
C THR A 296 -7.13 -11.54 10.46
N SER A 297 -5.97 -11.63 11.11
CA SER A 297 -5.84 -11.43 12.56
C SER A 297 -5.75 -9.94 12.91
N LEU A 298 -6.09 -9.57 14.15
CA LEU A 298 -5.93 -8.19 14.62
C LEU A 298 -4.46 -7.74 14.57
N GLU A 299 -3.53 -8.60 14.98
CA GLU A 299 -2.09 -8.29 14.96
C GLU A 299 -1.56 -8.02 13.55
N GLU A 300 -2.05 -8.75 12.55
CA GLU A 300 -1.74 -8.47 11.14
C GLU A 300 -2.11 -7.05 10.75
N MET A 301 -3.33 -6.64 11.12
CA MET A 301 -3.86 -5.34 10.76
C MET A 301 -3.18 -4.22 11.52
N ASP A 302 -2.81 -4.46 12.78
CA ASP A 302 -2.02 -3.53 13.57
C ASP A 302 -0.70 -3.22 12.83
N PHE A 303 0.09 -4.24 12.47
CA PHE A 303 1.35 -4.03 11.75
C PHE A 303 1.16 -3.45 10.35
N LEU A 304 0.16 -3.91 9.58
CA LEU A 304 -0.16 -3.34 8.27
C LEU A 304 -0.49 -1.84 8.37
N ILE A 305 -1.35 -1.45 9.30
CA ILE A 305 -1.74 -0.04 9.43
C ILE A 305 -0.53 0.79 9.87
N ALA A 306 0.30 0.30 10.79
CA ALA A 306 1.53 0.99 11.17
C ALA A 306 2.51 1.14 10.00
N HIS A 307 2.60 0.11 9.13
CA HIS A 307 3.39 0.15 7.90
C HIS A 307 2.90 1.24 6.94
N GLU A 308 1.60 1.29 6.67
CA GLU A 308 1.01 2.29 5.77
C GLU A 308 1.08 3.71 6.36
N ILE A 309 1.01 3.87 7.70
CA ILE A 309 1.25 5.16 8.36
C ILE A 309 2.72 5.59 8.17
N ALA A 310 3.68 4.66 8.29
CA ALA A 310 5.10 4.98 8.09
C ALA A 310 5.38 5.53 6.68
N HIS A 311 4.73 4.97 5.64
CA HIS A 311 4.82 5.50 4.27
C HIS A 311 4.41 6.97 4.18
N VAL A 312 3.37 7.38 4.91
CA VAL A 312 2.89 8.77 4.90
C VAL A 312 3.88 9.71 5.58
N PHE A 313 4.38 9.34 6.76
CA PHE A 313 5.29 10.19 7.54
C PHE A 313 6.67 10.33 6.89
N LEU A 314 7.13 9.28 6.23
CA LEU A 314 8.46 9.20 5.62
C LEU A 314 8.42 9.45 4.11
N ALA A 315 7.25 9.78 3.55
CA ALA A 315 7.07 10.06 2.14
C ALA A 315 8.08 11.11 1.64
N GLY A 316 8.68 10.89 0.47
CA GLY A 316 9.54 11.88 -0.19
C GLY A 316 10.83 12.24 0.56
N LEU A 317 11.30 11.36 1.46
CA LEU A 317 12.63 11.47 2.05
C LEU A 317 13.75 10.97 1.13
N ALA A 318 13.45 10.11 0.16
CA ALA A 318 14.34 9.85 -0.96
C ALA A 318 13.57 9.21 -2.12
N ASP A 319 13.97 9.53 -3.35
CA ASP A 319 13.59 8.77 -4.54
C ASP A 319 14.66 7.70 -4.80
N ALA A 320 14.56 6.59 -4.07
CA ALA A 320 15.67 5.65 -3.87
C ALA A 320 15.31 4.20 -4.25
N GLY A 321 14.23 3.98 -4.99
CA GLY A 321 13.68 2.64 -5.20
C GLY A 321 12.98 2.08 -3.95
N SER A 322 12.59 0.81 -4.01
CA SER A 322 11.71 0.21 -2.98
C SER A 322 12.43 -0.01 -1.65
N TRP A 323 13.76 -0.21 -1.65
CA TRP A 323 14.49 -0.56 -0.43
C TRP A 323 14.45 0.52 0.65
N PHE A 324 14.39 1.80 0.24
CA PHE A 324 14.37 2.91 1.18
C PHE A 324 12.99 3.05 1.80
N ASN A 325 11.95 3.24 0.96
CA ASN A 325 10.60 3.48 1.44
C ASN A 325 10.01 2.24 2.12
N GLU A 326 10.11 1.06 1.51
CA GLU A 326 9.60 -0.18 2.10
C GLU A 326 10.45 -0.66 3.27
N GLY A 327 11.77 -0.55 3.17
CA GLY A 327 12.66 -0.88 4.28
C GLY A 327 12.42 -0.02 5.51
N LEU A 328 12.19 1.28 5.33
CA LEU A 328 11.80 2.19 6.41
C LEU A 328 10.41 1.84 6.96
N ALA A 329 9.42 1.60 6.10
CA ALA A 329 8.09 1.22 6.54
C ALA A 329 8.12 -0.06 7.38
N VAL A 330 8.85 -1.09 6.93
CA VAL A 330 9.07 -2.34 7.68
C VAL A 330 9.89 -2.14 8.95
N HIS A 331 10.82 -1.18 8.99
CA HIS A 331 11.54 -0.84 10.23
C HIS A 331 10.63 -0.14 11.25
N TYR A 332 9.84 0.85 10.81
CA TYR A 332 9.04 1.69 11.70
C TYR A 332 7.66 1.13 12.04
N GLN A 333 7.10 0.20 11.27
CA GLN A 333 5.83 -0.48 11.58
C GLN A 333 5.84 -1.13 12.97
N ARG A 334 7.01 -1.60 13.41
CA ARG A 334 7.21 -2.23 14.72
C ARG A 334 7.85 -1.28 15.73
N ARG A 335 8.79 -0.43 15.28
CA ARG A 335 9.54 0.47 16.16
C ARG A 335 8.62 1.51 16.81
N VAL A 336 7.79 2.21 16.03
CA VAL A 336 6.96 3.29 16.59
C VAL A 336 5.91 2.75 17.57
N PRO A 337 5.10 1.73 17.23
CA PRO A 337 4.13 1.18 18.19
C PRO A 337 4.81 0.59 19.44
N PHE A 338 5.99 0.00 19.29
CA PHE A 338 6.73 -0.55 20.42
C PHE A 338 7.22 0.54 21.37
N MET A 339 7.82 1.62 20.84
CA MET A 339 8.29 2.76 21.63
C MET A 339 7.13 3.50 22.31
N ALA A 340 5.97 3.59 21.66
CA ALA A 340 4.75 4.14 22.25
C ALA A 340 4.05 3.19 23.23
N GLY A 341 4.49 1.93 23.32
CA GLY A 341 3.89 0.92 24.20
C GLY A 341 2.54 0.38 23.75
N LEU A 342 2.22 0.53 22.46
CA LEU A 342 1.03 -0.04 21.83
C LEU A 342 1.18 -1.54 21.57
N ILE A 343 2.42 -2.01 21.39
CA ILE A 343 2.75 -3.45 21.31
C ILE A 343 3.80 -3.83 22.36
N GLY A 344 3.76 -5.09 22.81
CA GLY A 344 4.70 -5.63 23.79
C GLY A 344 6.01 -6.16 23.16
N PRO A 345 7.04 -6.47 23.98
CA PRO A 345 8.31 -7.02 23.51
C PRO A 345 8.18 -8.32 22.71
N GLU A 346 7.23 -9.19 23.06
CA GLU A 346 6.98 -10.45 22.35
C GLU A 346 6.45 -10.22 20.93
N GLN A 347 5.49 -9.30 20.76
CA GLN A 347 4.96 -8.94 19.44
C GLN A 347 6.03 -8.27 18.57
N PHE A 348 6.79 -7.34 19.17
CA PHE A 348 7.89 -6.67 18.50
C PHE A 348 8.94 -7.66 17.97
N ILE A 349 9.36 -8.63 18.79
CA ILE A 349 10.39 -9.58 18.38
C ILE A 349 9.87 -10.67 17.44
N ALA A 350 8.58 -11.04 17.55
CA ALA A 350 7.93 -11.93 16.61
C ALA A 350 7.98 -11.34 15.19
N ASP A 351 7.55 -10.09 15.02
CA ASP A 351 7.59 -9.39 13.74
C ASP A 351 9.04 -9.27 13.20
N VAL A 352 10.02 -8.94 14.07
CA VAL A 352 11.46 -8.92 13.69
C VAL A 352 11.90 -10.28 13.15
N ASN A 353 11.49 -11.36 13.82
CA ASN A 353 11.87 -12.71 13.44
C ASN A 353 11.15 -13.20 12.18
N ASP A 354 9.95 -12.71 11.89
CA ASP A 354 9.28 -12.99 10.63
C ASP A 354 10.01 -12.35 9.45
N THR A 355 10.43 -11.09 9.58
CA THR A 355 11.34 -10.43 8.63
C THR A 355 12.67 -11.17 8.53
N ALA A 356 13.26 -11.59 9.66
CA ALA A 356 14.54 -12.32 9.68
C ALA A 356 14.47 -13.64 8.92
N ARG A 357 13.43 -14.44 9.17
CA ARG A 357 13.27 -15.74 8.56
C ARG A 357 13.00 -15.62 7.06
N ARG A 358 12.14 -14.68 6.63
CA ARG A 358 11.94 -14.39 5.20
C ARG A 358 13.25 -13.96 4.53
N TYR A 359 14.05 -13.11 5.15
CA TYR A 359 15.30 -12.65 4.54
C TYR A 359 16.40 -13.71 4.49
N TYR A 360 16.75 -14.31 5.62
CA TYR A 360 17.92 -15.18 5.71
C TYR A 360 17.71 -16.54 5.03
N ALA A 361 16.48 -17.07 5.08
CA ALA A 361 16.15 -18.33 4.42
C ALA A 361 15.88 -18.19 2.92
N ASN A 362 15.70 -16.97 2.41
CA ASN A 362 15.36 -16.73 1.00
C ASN A 362 16.53 -17.05 0.07
N VAL A 363 16.31 -17.93 -0.89
CA VAL A 363 17.32 -18.40 -1.87
C VAL A 363 17.86 -17.27 -2.76
N ARG A 364 17.13 -16.16 -2.90
CA ARG A 364 17.50 -14.97 -3.66
C ARG A 364 18.19 -13.89 -2.83
N ASN A 365 18.47 -14.13 -1.54
CA ASN A 365 18.97 -13.08 -0.63
C ASN A 365 20.34 -12.48 -0.98
N ARG A 366 21.05 -13.01 -1.98
CA ARG A 366 22.30 -12.47 -2.54
C ARG A 366 22.14 -11.70 -3.84
N LEU A 367 20.91 -11.56 -4.37
CA LEU A 367 20.68 -10.74 -5.57
C LEU A 367 21.00 -9.27 -5.29
N PRO A 368 21.64 -8.57 -6.23
CA PRO A 368 21.67 -7.10 -6.24
C PRO A 368 20.25 -6.52 -6.17
N MET A 369 20.11 -5.31 -5.60
CA MET A 369 18.81 -4.69 -5.36
C MET A 369 18.03 -4.48 -6.66
N GLU A 370 18.69 -3.99 -7.72
CA GLU A 370 18.07 -3.77 -9.03
C GLU A 370 17.50 -5.06 -9.63
N GLU A 371 18.24 -6.17 -9.52
CA GLU A 371 17.78 -7.48 -9.99
C GLU A 371 16.61 -8.01 -9.15
N ALA A 372 16.59 -7.74 -7.85
CA ALA A 372 15.47 -8.10 -6.98
C ALA A 372 14.21 -7.30 -7.33
N GLU A 373 14.34 -6.00 -7.62
CA GLU A 373 13.24 -5.13 -8.06
C GLU A 373 12.69 -5.55 -9.42
N ALA A 374 13.55 -5.98 -10.36
CA ALA A 374 13.12 -6.51 -11.65
C ALA A 374 12.24 -7.78 -11.53
N LEU A 375 12.32 -8.50 -10.41
CA LEU A 375 11.52 -9.69 -10.13
C LEU A 375 10.18 -9.40 -9.45
N PHE A 376 9.86 -8.14 -9.16
CA PHE A 376 8.70 -7.75 -8.33
C PHE A 376 7.40 -8.48 -8.74
N TRP A 377 7.11 -8.53 -10.04
CA TRP A 377 5.87 -9.13 -10.57
C TRP A 377 5.97 -10.63 -10.91
N SER A 378 7.15 -11.22 -10.88
CA SER A 378 7.39 -12.60 -11.36
C SER A 378 7.87 -13.57 -10.28
N ASP A 379 8.50 -13.08 -9.21
CA ASP A 379 9.00 -13.91 -8.12
C ASP A 379 8.86 -13.19 -6.77
N ALA A 380 7.91 -13.66 -5.94
CA ALA A 380 7.66 -13.11 -4.61
C ALA A 380 8.91 -13.09 -3.70
N ARG A 381 9.87 -14.01 -3.93
CA ARG A 381 11.13 -14.05 -3.19
C ARG A 381 12.06 -12.91 -3.58
N GLY A 382 12.05 -12.46 -4.84
CA GLY A 382 12.77 -11.26 -5.26
C GLY A 382 12.08 -10.01 -4.72
N ARG A 383 10.75 -9.95 -4.89
CA ARG A 383 9.90 -8.83 -4.44
C ARG A 383 10.08 -8.45 -2.97
N ILE A 384 10.26 -9.40 -2.06
CA ILE A 384 10.37 -9.11 -0.62
C ILE A 384 11.74 -8.59 -0.18
N LEU A 385 12.77 -8.68 -1.03
CA LEU A 385 14.14 -8.30 -0.63
C LEU A 385 14.28 -6.80 -0.31
N PRO A 386 13.72 -5.85 -1.08
CA PRO A 386 13.74 -4.43 -0.72
C PRO A 386 13.17 -4.17 0.69
N TYR A 387 12.10 -4.88 1.06
CA TYR A 387 11.44 -4.79 2.37
C TYR A 387 12.37 -5.30 3.48
N ASP A 388 12.74 -6.59 3.41
CA ASP A 388 13.42 -7.22 4.54
C ASP A 388 14.90 -6.81 4.62
N ARG A 389 15.61 -6.72 3.48
CA ARG A 389 17.00 -6.25 3.44
C ARG A 389 17.09 -4.78 3.85
N GLY A 390 16.17 -3.95 3.35
CA GLY A 390 16.10 -2.54 3.70
C GLY A 390 15.91 -2.35 5.21
N ALA A 391 14.96 -3.05 5.81
CA ALA A 391 14.72 -2.98 7.26
C ALA A 391 15.93 -3.39 8.11
N PHE A 392 16.66 -4.43 7.72
CA PHE A 392 17.89 -4.82 8.41
C PHE A 392 19.08 -3.89 8.14
N TYR A 393 19.14 -3.26 6.97
CA TYR A 393 20.08 -2.18 6.71
C TYR A 393 19.84 -1.02 7.68
N PHE A 394 18.60 -0.56 7.81
CA PHE A 394 18.24 0.50 8.75
C PHE A 394 18.50 0.12 10.21
N ALA A 395 18.20 -1.11 10.62
CA ALA A 395 18.57 -1.60 11.95
C ALA A 395 20.10 -1.61 12.19
N SER A 396 20.87 -1.92 11.16
CA SER A 396 22.35 -1.90 11.23
C SER A 396 22.89 -0.47 11.30
N VAL A 397 22.31 0.46 10.53
CA VAL A 397 22.65 1.89 10.57
C VAL A 397 22.36 2.47 11.95
N ASP A 398 21.16 2.21 12.50
CA ASP A 398 20.80 2.68 13.85
C ASP A 398 21.80 2.20 14.92
N ALA A 399 22.13 0.91 14.91
CA ALA A 399 23.10 0.34 15.85
C ALA A 399 24.51 0.95 15.69
N LYS A 400 24.96 1.19 14.45
CA LYS A 400 26.26 1.81 14.16
C LYS A 400 26.32 3.27 14.59
N LEU A 401 25.26 4.05 14.35
CA LEU A 401 25.16 5.43 14.80
C LEU A 401 25.22 5.51 16.32
N LYS A 402 24.44 4.67 17.01
CA LYS A 402 24.47 4.61 18.47
C LYS A 402 25.84 4.22 19.00
N ALA A 403 26.52 3.25 18.37
CA ALA A 403 27.87 2.88 18.77
C ALA A 403 28.91 3.99 18.52
N ALA A 404 28.82 4.71 17.39
CA ALA A 404 29.75 5.78 17.04
C ALA A 404 29.56 7.06 17.89
N THR A 405 28.38 7.23 18.48
CA THR A 405 28.00 8.45 19.22
C THR A 405 27.72 8.20 20.70
N ASP A 406 28.12 7.05 21.25
CA ASP A 406 27.83 6.64 22.63
C ASP A 406 26.33 6.74 23.00
N GLY A 407 25.46 6.43 22.03
CA GLY A 407 24.01 6.46 22.15
C GLY A 407 23.37 7.84 21.97
N ALA A 408 24.16 8.90 21.72
CA ALA A 408 23.63 10.25 21.58
C ALA A 408 22.82 10.45 20.29
N ARG A 409 23.04 9.62 19.27
CA ARG A 409 22.36 9.72 17.98
C ARG A 409 22.04 8.35 17.39
N GLY A 410 20.85 8.19 16.84
CA GLY A 410 20.39 7.01 16.12
C GLY A 410 19.80 7.33 14.75
N LEU A 411 19.20 6.32 14.11
CA LEU A 411 18.52 6.49 12.82
C LEU A 411 17.33 7.46 12.93
N ASP A 412 16.62 7.45 14.07
CA ASP A 412 15.49 8.33 14.33
C ASP A 412 15.88 9.81 14.16
N ASP A 413 17.05 10.20 14.71
CA ASP A 413 17.56 11.57 14.63
C ASP A 413 17.94 11.97 13.20
N VAL A 414 18.50 11.03 12.43
CA VAL A 414 18.81 11.22 11.01
C VAL A 414 17.54 11.51 10.22
N LEU A 415 16.48 10.72 10.42
CA LEU A 415 15.23 10.94 9.70
C LEU A 415 14.50 12.21 10.14
N ARG A 416 14.52 12.55 11.44
CA ARG A 416 14.01 13.84 11.92
C ARG A 416 14.75 15.01 11.28
N GLU A 417 16.08 14.93 11.16
CA GLU A 417 16.87 15.95 10.46
C GLU A 417 16.45 16.07 8.99
N MET A 418 16.31 14.94 8.27
CA MET A 418 15.85 14.95 6.89
C MET A 418 14.44 15.54 6.76
N LEU A 419 13.52 15.20 7.65
CA LEU A 419 12.16 15.76 7.67
C LEU A 419 12.18 17.29 7.88
N VAL A 420 13.04 17.80 8.76
CA VAL A 420 13.23 19.25 8.96
C VAL A 420 13.75 19.91 7.67
N ARG A 421 14.80 19.38 7.07
CA ARG A 421 15.39 19.90 5.82
C ARG A 421 14.39 19.89 4.67
N LYS A 422 13.63 18.80 4.53
CA LYS A 422 12.54 18.68 3.56
C LYS A 422 11.50 19.79 3.73
N ARG A 423 11.08 20.08 4.97
CA ARG A 423 10.14 21.18 5.27
C ARG A 423 10.72 22.56 4.93
N GLN A 424 12.03 22.70 4.95
CA GLN A 424 12.75 23.92 4.53
C GLN A 424 12.93 24.02 3.01
N GLY A 425 12.44 23.04 2.23
CA GLY A 425 12.50 23.02 0.77
C GLY A 425 13.79 22.43 0.22
N GLU A 426 14.66 21.84 1.05
CA GLU A 426 15.81 21.09 0.56
C GLU A 426 15.34 19.85 -0.22
N ARG A 427 16.01 19.57 -1.34
CA ARG A 427 15.80 18.34 -2.10
C ARG A 427 16.31 17.17 -1.27
N MET A 428 15.45 16.19 -1.02
CA MET A 428 15.83 14.96 -0.34
C MET A 428 16.07 13.84 -1.35
N ASP A 429 17.19 13.14 -1.19
CA ASP A 429 17.62 12.01 -2.00
C ASP A 429 18.61 11.12 -1.22
N VAL A 430 19.04 10.01 -1.84
CA VAL A 430 20.00 9.08 -1.24
C VAL A 430 21.31 9.76 -0.90
N GLU A 431 21.79 10.69 -1.73
CA GLU A 431 23.03 11.41 -1.46
C GLU A 431 22.92 12.28 -0.22
N THR A 432 21.78 12.96 -0.03
CA THR A 432 21.51 13.73 1.18
C THR A 432 21.49 12.83 2.42
N TYR A 433 20.83 11.66 2.34
CA TYR A 433 20.82 10.68 3.42
C TYR A 433 22.24 10.20 3.77
N LEU A 434 23.04 9.79 2.77
CA LEU A 434 24.40 9.32 2.98
C LEU A 434 25.30 10.42 3.56
N ALA A 435 25.19 11.65 3.08
CA ALA A 435 25.96 12.78 3.58
C ALA A 435 25.63 13.12 5.06
N ILE A 436 24.40 12.88 5.50
CA ILE A 436 24.04 13.02 6.92
C ILE A 436 24.72 11.91 7.75
N LEU A 437 24.67 10.66 7.29
CA LEU A 437 25.31 9.53 7.97
C LEU A 437 26.83 9.64 8.06
N GLU A 438 27.48 10.17 7.02
CA GLU A 438 28.94 10.32 6.95
C GLU A 438 29.53 11.15 8.08
N ARG A 439 28.75 12.04 8.70
CA ARG A 439 29.20 12.88 9.82
C ARG A 439 29.61 12.06 11.05
N ASP A 440 28.92 10.95 11.28
CA ASP A 440 29.12 10.08 12.44
C ASP A 440 29.82 8.77 12.04
N LEU A 441 29.57 8.26 10.84
CA LEU A 441 30.06 6.96 10.38
C LEU A 441 31.28 7.03 9.43
N GLY A 442 31.60 8.21 8.90
CA GLY A 442 32.63 8.35 7.86
C GLY A 442 32.36 7.48 6.63
N GLU A 443 33.42 6.92 6.05
CA GLU A 443 33.37 6.08 4.84
C GLU A 443 32.44 4.84 4.97
N ALA A 444 32.19 4.38 6.19
CA ALA A 444 31.31 3.25 6.44
C ALA A 444 29.88 3.52 5.95
N ALA A 445 29.39 4.76 6.00
CA ALA A 445 28.05 5.11 5.51
C ALA A 445 27.84 4.68 4.05
N ARG A 446 28.78 5.02 3.18
CA ARG A 446 28.71 4.69 1.74
C ARG A 446 29.05 3.24 1.46
N THR A 447 30.05 2.69 2.15
CA THR A 447 30.48 1.29 1.96
C THR A 447 29.36 0.32 2.35
N ASP A 448 28.68 0.57 3.46
CA ASP A 448 27.55 -0.26 3.90
C ASP A 448 26.35 -0.17 2.96
N HIS A 449 26.04 1.03 2.46
CA HIS A 449 25.00 1.23 1.46
C HIS A 449 25.34 0.48 0.15
N ALA A 450 26.55 0.60 -0.36
CA ALA A 450 27.00 -0.13 -1.56
C ALA A 450 26.96 -1.65 -1.36
N ALA A 451 27.34 -2.14 -0.17
CA ALA A 451 27.25 -3.56 0.18
C ALA A 451 25.78 -4.04 0.17
N MET A 452 24.87 -3.27 0.76
CA MET A 452 23.43 -3.57 0.75
C MET A 452 22.88 -3.63 -0.68
N MET A 453 23.22 -2.65 -1.52
CA MET A 453 22.75 -2.56 -2.91
C MET A 453 23.29 -3.71 -3.78
N SER A 454 24.52 -4.14 -3.54
CA SER A 454 25.16 -5.24 -4.29
C SER A 454 24.73 -6.65 -3.85
N GLY A 455 23.85 -6.77 -2.85
CA GLY A 455 23.35 -8.06 -2.38
C GLY A 455 24.19 -8.71 -1.27
N ALA A 456 25.08 -7.94 -0.63
CA ALA A 456 25.75 -8.43 0.58
C ALA A 456 24.72 -8.69 1.68
N MET A 457 24.94 -9.78 2.41
CA MET A 457 24.04 -10.17 3.50
C MET A 457 24.21 -9.20 4.68
N ILE A 458 23.11 -8.59 5.08
CA ILE A 458 23.07 -7.65 6.21
C ILE A 458 22.72 -8.42 7.48
N VAL A 459 23.60 -8.36 8.48
CA VAL A 459 23.38 -8.96 9.79
C VAL A 459 23.63 -7.88 10.85
N PRO A 460 22.58 -7.24 11.40
CA PRO A 460 22.74 -6.24 12.44
C PRO A 460 23.45 -6.83 13.67
N PRO A 461 24.14 -6.01 14.49
CA PRO A 461 24.69 -6.43 15.78
C PRO A 461 23.71 -7.24 16.63
N SER A 462 24.22 -8.08 17.53
CA SER A 462 23.38 -9.01 18.31
C SER A 462 22.34 -8.29 19.18
N ASP A 463 22.69 -7.09 19.61
CA ASP A 463 21.95 -6.16 20.46
C ASP A 463 21.30 -4.99 19.68
N ALA A 464 21.22 -5.07 18.34
CA ALA A 464 20.66 -3.99 17.50
C ALA A 464 19.21 -3.63 17.81
N PHE A 465 18.46 -4.51 18.47
CA PHE A 465 17.07 -4.30 18.87
C PHE A 465 16.91 -3.95 20.35
N GLY A 466 18.00 -3.56 21.01
CA GLY A 466 18.04 -3.21 22.43
C GLY A 466 18.48 -4.37 23.32
N ALA A 467 18.77 -4.06 24.58
CA ALA A 467 19.37 -4.99 25.54
C ALA A 467 18.48 -6.21 25.87
N CYS A 468 17.17 -6.11 25.59
CA CYS A 468 16.21 -7.18 25.83
C CYS A 468 16.29 -8.35 24.84
N PHE A 469 17.04 -8.22 23.75
CA PHE A 469 17.06 -9.21 22.69
C PHE A 469 18.48 -9.57 22.28
N ARG A 470 18.70 -10.85 22.00
CA ARG A 470 19.99 -11.36 21.55
C ARG A 470 19.83 -12.19 20.30
N ARG A 471 20.70 -11.95 19.32
CA ARG A 471 20.74 -12.74 18.10
C ARG A 471 21.22 -14.15 18.40
N THR A 472 20.46 -15.13 17.93
CA THR A 472 20.82 -16.54 17.85
C THR A 472 20.77 -16.99 16.40
N ALA A 473 21.45 -18.08 16.10
CA ALA A 473 21.48 -18.64 14.77
C ALA A 473 20.88 -20.04 14.76
N PHE A 474 20.17 -20.35 13.69
CA PHE A 474 19.45 -21.62 13.49
C PHE A 474 19.39 -21.94 12.00
N ASP A 475 18.98 -23.15 11.65
CA ASP A 475 18.74 -23.50 10.25
C ASP A 475 17.24 -23.47 9.98
N ALA A 476 16.85 -22.75 8.93
CA ALA A 476 15.46 -22.58 8.52
C ALA A 476 15.27 -23.15 7.10
N PRO A 477 14.19 -23.89 6.82
CA PRO A 477 13.89 -24.29 5.45
C PRO A 477 13.69 -23.06 4.57
N ALA A 478 14.26 -23.09 3.37
CA ALA A 478 13.95 -22.10 2.35
C ALA A 478 12.50 -22.21 1.90
N PHE A 479 11.92 -21.12 1.40
CA PHE A 479 10.64 -21.18 0.70
C PHE A 479 10.85 -21.54 -0.77
N GLU A 480 10.43 -22.75 -1.14
CA GLU A 480 10.50 -23.26 -2.50
C GLU A 480 9.22 -24.02 -2.85
N LEU A 481 8.52 -23.58 -3.90
CA LEU A 481 7.32 -24.25 -4.39
C LEU A 481 7.64 -25.57 -5.12
N GLY A 482 8.86 -25.70 -5.66
CA GLY A 482 9.22 -26.79 -6.55
C GLY A 482 8.76 -26.60 -8.00
N PHE A 483 8.32 -25.41 -8.38
CA PHE A 483 7.96 -25.01 -9.73
C PHE A 483 8.11 -23.49 -9.89
N ASP A 484 7.93 -22.96 -11.09
CA ASP A 484 8.08 -21.54 -11.38
C ASP A 484 7.05 -20.69 -10.61
N ILE A 485 7.52 -19.80 -9.72
CA ILE A 485 6.63 -18.91 -8.94
C ILE A 485 5.73 -18.07 -9.84
N ALA A 486 6.23 -17.67 -11.01
CA ALA A 486 5.49 -16.92 -12.02
C ALA A 486 4.17 -17.62 -12.44
N SER A 487 4.09 -18.96 -12.34
CA SER A 487 2.85 -19.72 -12.59
C SER A 487 1.67 -19.31 -11.71
N LEU A 488 1.92 -18.71 -10.54
CA LEU A 488 0.86 -18.29 -9.62
C LEU A 488 0.61 -16.78 -9.65
N MET A 489 1.45 -16.00 -10.33
CA MET A 489 1.42 -14.54 -10.29
C MET A 489 0.42 -13.94 -11.29
N THR A 490 0.21 -14.57 -12.46
CA THR A 490 -0.68 -14.07 -13.51
C THR A 490 -1.65 -15.13 -14.02
N PRO A 491 -2.95 -14.81 -14.18
CA PRO A 491 -3.88 -15.69 -14.88
C PRO A 491 -3.55 -15.80 -16.39
N PRO A 492 -3.76 -16.97 -17.02
CA PRO A 492 -4.13 -18.24 -16.41
C PRO A 492 -2.95 -18.84 -15.61
N ARG A 493 -3.24 -19.33 -14.39
CA ARG A 493 -2.22 -19.82 -13.46
C ARG A 493 -1.85 -21.27 -13.74
N VAL A 494 -1.02 -21.47 -14.76
CA VAL A 494 -0.63 -22.79 -15.24
C VAL A 494 0.71 -23.18 -14.62
N ILE A 495 0.77 -24.34 -13.96
CA ILE A 495 2.00 -24.88 -13.38
C ILE A 495 3.03 -25.13 -14.48
N LYS A 496 4.22 -24.52 -14.30
CA LYS A 496 5.35 -24.62 -15.22
C LYS A 496 6.63 -24.93 -14.47
N GLY A 497 7.51 -25.70 -15.11
CA GLY A 497 8.84 -25.99 -14.56
C GLY A 497 8.78 -26.81 -13.28
N LEU A 498 7.82 -27.73 -13.16
CA LEU A 498 7.68 -28.58 -11.98
C LEU A 498 8.88 -29.51 -11.83
N ASP A 499 9.60 -29.36 -10.73
CA ASP A 499 10.64 -30.28 -10.30
C ASP A 499 10.00 -31.61 -9.86
N PRO A 500 10.30 -32.74 -10.53
CA PRO A 500 9.74 -34.04 -10.19
C PRO A 500 10.11 -34.52 -8.77
N ASP A 501 11.19 -33.99 -8.19
CA ASP A 501 11.64 -34.32 -6.84
C ASP A 501 11.12 -33.32 -5.79
N SER A 502 10.23 -32.40 -6.16
CA SER A 502 9.67 -31.42 -5.24
C SER A 502 8.59 -31.99 -4.29
N PRO A 503 8.33 -31.33 -3.14
CA PRO A 503 7.16 -31.63 -2.31
C PRO A 503 5.84 -31.53 -3.09
N ALA A 504 5.72 -30.58 -4.03
CA ALA A 504 4.53 -30.38 -4.85
C ALA A 504 4.29 -31.57 -5.80
N ALA A 505 5.32 -32.04 -6.50
CA ALA A 505 5.22 -33.21 -7.38
C ALA A 505 4.86 -34.48 -6.59
N ARG A 506 5.48 -34.70 -5.42
CA ARG A 506 5.13 -35.83 -4.53
C ARG A 506 3.69 -35.77 -4.02
N ALA A 507 3.14 -34.58 -3.82
CA ALA A 507 1.74 -34.38 -3.44
C ALA A 507 0.75 -34.60 -4.61
N GLY A 508 1.25 -34.83 -5.83
CA GLY A 508 0.43 -35.16 -7.00
C GLY A 508 0.16 -34.00 -7.94
N LEU A 509 0.84 -32.86 -7.77
CA LEU A 509 0.84 -31.77 -8.76
C LEU A 509 1.51 -32.23 -10.06
N ARG A 510 1.06 -31.73 -11.21
CA ARG A 510 1.60 -32.05 -12.53
C ARG A 510 1.85 -30.79 -13.35
N GLU A 511 2.81 -30.88 -14.26
CA GLU A 511 3.04 -29.85 -15.29
C GLU A 511 1.74 -29.60 -16.08
N GLY A 512 1.37 -28.33 -16.26
CA GLY A 512 0.15 -27.95 -16.98
C GLY A 512 -1.13 -27.92 -16.15
N ASP A 513 -1.11 -28.32 -14.87
CA ASP A 513 -2.26 -28.12 -13.98
C ASP A 513 -2.63 -26.62 -13.89
N VAL A 514 -3.92 -26.30 -13.89
CA VAL A 514 -4.41 -24.92 -13.80
C VAL A 514 -4.86 -24.63 -12.38
N VAL A 515 -4.18 -23.73 -11.66
CA VAL A 515 -4.57 -23.31 -10.32
C VAL A 515 -5.75 -22.33 -10.39
N ILE A 516 -6.84 -22.65 -9.71
CA ILE A 516 -8.10 -21.90 -9.80
C ILE A 516 -8.43 -21.08 -8.54
N ASN A 517 -7.79 -21.34 -7.40
CA ASN A 517 -7.98 -20.51 -6.21
C ASN A 517 -7.02 -19.31 -6.18
N PRO A 518 -7.41 -18.17 -5.54
CA PRO A 518 -6.50 -17.07 -5.26
C PRO A 518 -5.32 -17.53 -4.39
N MET A 519 -4.16 -16.88 -4.58
CA MET A 519 -2.92 -17.21 -3.88
C MET A 519 -2.23 -15.92 -3.45
N VAL A 520 -1.82 -15.86 -2.19
CA VAL A 520 -1.07 -14.73 -1.60
C VAL A 520 0.27 -15.26 -1.12
N LEU A 521 1.29 -15.21 -2.00
CA LEU A 521 2.56 -15.90 -1.74
C LEU A 521 3.43 -15.22 -0.68
N ASP A 522 3.24 -13.94 -0.39
CA ASP A 522 4.03 -13.24 0.64
C ASP A 522 3.77 -13.78 2.04
N ALA A 523 2.52 -14.19 2.30
CA ALA A 523 2.16 -14.83 3.55
C ALA A 523 2.80 -16.22 3.67
N VAL A 524 2.79 -16.99 2.58
CA VAL A 524 3.24 -18.39 2.59
C VAL A 524 4.76 -18.50 2.64
N GLN A 525 5.52 -17.61 1.99
CA GLN A 525 7.00 -17.59 2.13
C GLN A 525 7.43 -17.27 3.57
N GLY A 526 6.54 -16.60 4.29
CA GLY A 526 6.61 -16.36 5.70
C GLY A 526 6.46 -17.61 6.56
N GLU A 527 6.08 -18.76 6.04
CA GLU A 527 5.95 -19.98 6.85
C GLU A 527 6.05 -21.21 5.93
N PRO A 528 7.24 -21.51 5.37
CA PRO A 528 7.38 -22.61 4.40
C PRO A 528 7.03 -23.98 5.00
N SER A 529 7.05 -24.09 6.34
CA SER A 529 6.61 -25.28 7.04
C SER A 529 5.09 -25.43 7.13
N LYS A 530 4.28 -24.42 6.80
CA LYS A 530 2.82 -24.58 6.76
C LYS A 530 2.38 -25.29 5.47
N LEU A 531 1.24 -25.98 5.54
CA LEU A 531 0.65 -26.59 4.36
C LEU A 531 0.10 -25.50 3.44
N LEU A 532 0.62 -25.48 2.22
CA LEU A 532 0.07 -24.73 1.09
C LEU A 532 -0.94 -25.61 0.36
N THR A 533 -2.16 -25.11 0.14
CA THR A 533 -3.21 -25.83 -0.61
C THR A 533 -3.50 -25.14 -1.92
N LEU A 534 -3.38 -25.87 -3.03
CA LEU A 534 -3.77 -25.45 -4.37
C LEU A 534 -5.04 -26.20 -4.79
N LYS A 535 -6.07 -25.47 -5.19
CA LYS A 535 -7.20 -26.03 -5.95
C LYS A 535 -6.83 -25.95 -7.41
N ILE A 536 -6.83 -27.09 -8.10
CA ILE A 536 -6.45 -27.20 -9.50
C ILE A 536 -7.60 -27.73 -10.35
N ASP A 537 -7.62 -27.30 -11.60
CA ASP A 537 -8.37 -27.91 -12.70
C ASP A 537 -7.38 -28.69 -13.58
N ARG A 538 -7.60 -30.00 -13.69
CA ARG A 538 -6.87 -30.90 -14.57
C ARG A 538 -7.81 -31.47 -15.62
N GLY A 539 -7.94 -30.77 -16.74
CA GLY A 539 -8.75 -31.24 -17.87
C GLY A 539 -10.24 -31.38 -17.55
N GLY A 540 -10.78 -30.53 -16.68
CA GLY A 540 -12.16 -30.53 -16.20
C GLY A 540 -12.36 -31.20 -14.84
N GLU A 541 -11.35 -31.88 -14.30
CA GLU A 541 -11.40 -32.48 -12.97
C GLU A 541 -10.80 -31.53 -11.92
N ILE A 542 -11.61 -31.15 -10.93
CA ILE A 542 -11.15 -30.32 -9.81
C ILE A 542 -10.54 -31.19 -8.72
N ALA A 543 -9.32 -30.88 -8.31
CA ALA A 543 -8.63 -31.52 -7.19
C ALA A 543 -7.99 -30.50 -6.25
N GLU A 544 -7.76 -30.89 -5.00
CA GLU A 544 -6.98 -30.11 -4.04
C GLU A 544 -5.65 -30.81 -3.78
N ILE A 545 -4.55 -30.07 -3.94
CA ILE A 545 -3.19 -30.53 -3.68
C ILE A 545 -2.64 -29.74 -2.51
N ALA A 546 -2.24 -30.44 -1.44
CA ALA A 546 -1.65 -29.83 -0.26
C ALA A 546 -0.20 -30.31 -0.07
N PHE A 547 0.73 -29.38 0.09
CA PHE A 547 2.16 -29.68 0.32
C PHE A 547 2.82 -28.58 1.17
N ARG A 548 3.96 -28.88 1.79
CA ARG A 548 4.78 -27.88 2.47
C ARG A 548 5.82 -27.33 1.48
N PRO A 549 5.85 -26.03 1.16
CA PRO A 549 6.80 -25.44 0.22
C PRO A 549 8.19 -25.25 0.86
N GLU A 550 8.74 -26.34 1.39
CA GLU A 550 10.06 -26.37 2.04
C GLU A 550 11.14 -26.76 1.03
N GLY A 551 12.12 -25.87 0.89
CA GLY A 551 13.38 -26.10 0.22
C GLY A 551 14.49 -26.52 1.18
N ALA A 552 15.73 -26.55 0.67
CA ALA A 552 16.90 -26.87 1.48
C ALA A 552 17.06 -25.89 2.66
N ALA A 553 17.46 -26.41 3.83
CA ALA A 553 17.70 -25.59 5.01
C ALA A 553 18.85 -24.61 4.78
N ARG A 554 18.69 -23.37 5.25
CA ARG A 554 19.69 -22.31 5.15
C ARG A 554 19.98 -21.71 6.52
N ARG A 555 21.26 -21.40 6.75
CA ARG A 555 21.71 -20.72 7.95
C ARG A 555 21.00 -19.38 8.08
N SER A 556 20.29 -19.22 9.19
CA SER A 556 19.42 -18.08 9.47
C SER A 556 19.68 -17.51 10.86
N TYR A 557 19.20 -16.29 11.08
CA TYR A 557 19.28 -15.60 12.37
C TYR A 557 17.90 -15.25 12.88
N ARG A 558 17.76 -15.23 14.20
CA ARG A 558 16.59 -14.74 14.92
C ARG A 558 17.05 -14.07 16.20
N TRP A 559 16.23 -13.21 16.77
CA TRP A 559 16.47 -12.61 18.06
C TRP A 559 15.56 -13.23 19.10
N VAL A 560 16.13 -13.58 20.25
CA VAL A 560 15.40 -14.18 21.36
C VAL A 560 15.38 -13.21 22.53
N ARG A 561 14.28 -13.24 23.28
CA ARG A 561 14.11 -12.45 24.50
C ARG A 561 15.10 -12.90 25.57
N ASP A 562 15.82 -11.94 26.15
CA ASP A 562 16.58 -12.14 27.37
C ASP A 562 15.63 -12.11 28.57
N ALA A 563 15.33 -13.28 29.14
CA ALA A 563 14.42 -13.42 30.28
C ALA A 563 14.87 -12.64 31.52
N GLY A 564 16.14 -12.21 31.61
CA GLY A 564 16.67 -11.43 32.73
C GLY A 564 16.32 -9.94 32.71
N VAL A 565 15.80 -9.41 31.61
CA VAL A 565 15.48 -7.99 31.47
C VAL A 565 13.96 -7.80 31.55
N PRO A 566 13.39 -6.88 32.36
CA PRO A 566 11.94 -6.65 32.40
C PRO A 566 11.44 -5.85 31.19
N ASP A 567 10.17 -6.04 30.80
CA ASP A 567 9.57 -5.38 29.62
C ASP A 567 9.64 -3.85 29.66
N SER A 568 9.54 -3.27 30.85
CA SER A 568 9.67 -1.81 31.05
C SER A 568 11.04 -1.26 30.68
N ALA A 569 12.06 -2.11 30.58
CA ALA A 569 13.42 -1.74 30.19
C ALA A 569 13.71 -1.97 28.69
N CYS A 570 12.78 -2.59 27.94
CA CYS A 570 13.01 -2.90 26.52
C CYS A 570 12.75 -1.74 25.55
N ARG A 571 12.05 -0.71 26.02
CA ARG A 571 11.67 0.49 25.23
C ARG A 571 12.60 1.69 25.51
N ARG A 572 13.78 1.45 26.07
CA ARG A 572 14.73 2.50 26.47
C ARG A 572 15.89 2.60 25.49
#